data_AF-A0A8J5M0D6-F1
#
_entry.id   AF-A0A8J5M0D6-F1
#
_cell.length_a   1.000
_cell.length_b   1.000
_cell.length_c   1.000
_cell.angle_alpha   90.00
_cell.angle_beta   90.00
_cell.angle_gamma   90.00
#
_symmetry.space_group_name_H-M   'P 1'
#
loop_
_entity.id
_entity.type
_entity.pdbx_description
1 polymer ?
#
loop_
_entity_poly.entity_id
_entity_poly.type
_entity_poly.pdbx_seq_one_letter_code
_entity_poly.pdbx_strand_id
1 'polypeptide(L)'
;MKHSKARNVIERCFGLLKGRWKILASPSFFSIQTQIRIIMACCLMHNLIRKFMNFDPQESLIANEEEESDGGSDDEEVEYIMQINPSNEWSSFRNNMTTNMYNTWSTRHSGNVSD
;
A
#
# COMPACT_ATOMS: atom_id res chain seq x y z
N MET A 1 12.35 17.19 -25.04
CA MET A 1 12.00 15.74 -24.96
C MET A 1 12.52 14.99 -23.72
N LYS A 2 13.75 15.23 -23.21
CA LYS A 2 14.24 14.52 -22.00
C LYS A 2 13.48 14.88 -20.71
N HIS A 3 13.15 16.16 -20.52
CA HIS A 3 12.42 16.65 -19.35
C HIS A 3 11.00 16.07 -19.24
N SER A 4 10.25 16.02 -20.34
CA SER A 4 8.88 15.49 -20.35
C SER A 4 8.82 14.00 -20.01
N LYS A 5 9.80 13.21 -20.46
CA LYS A 5 9.88 11.77 -20.11
C LYS A 5 10.16 11.55 -18.63
N ALA A 6 11.10 12.30 -18.05
CA ALA A 6 11.40 12.19 -16.63
C ALA A 6 10.20 12.59 -15.76
N ARG A 7 9.50 13.67 -16.14
CA ARG A 7 8.28 14.11 -15.47
C ARG A 7 7.18 13.03 -15.50
N ASN A 8 6.92 12.44 -16.67
CA ASN A 8 5.92 11.38 -16.82
C ASN A 8 6.24 10.16 -15.94
N VAL A 9 7.51 9.76 -15.86
CA VAL A 9 7.93 8.66 -14.96
C VAL A 9 7.63 9.00 -13.50
N ILE A 10 7.94 10.22 -13.07
CA ILE A 10 7.68 10.68 -11.69
C ILE A 10 6.17 10.72 -11.41
N GLU A 11 5.37 11.26 -12.32
CA GLU A 11 3.92 11.34 -12.20
C GLU A 11 3.28 9.94 -12.09
N ARG A 12 3.65 9.00 -12.97
CA ARG A 12 3.20 7.59 -12.88
C ARG A 12 3.62 6.93 -11.56
N CYS A 13 4.84 7.18 -11.08
CA CYS A 13 5.26 6.64 -9.77
C CYS A 13 4.37 7.14 -8.62
N PHE A 14 3.98 8.41 -8.64
CA PHE A 14 3.06 8.95 -7.64
C PHE A 14 1.62 8.47 -7.81
N GLY A 15 1.16 8.30 -9.05
CA GLY A 15 -0.11 7.66 -9.36
C GLY A 15 -0.21 6.29 -8.70
N LEU A 16 0.76 5.40 -8.99
CA LEU A 16 0.74 4.03 -8.51
C LEU A 16 0.74 3.96 -6.97
N LEU A 17 1.51 4.84 -6.32
CA LEU A 17 1.54 4.97 -4.87
C LEU A 17 0.18 5.42 -4.30
N LYS A 18 -0.48 6.41 -4.92
CA LYS A 18 -1.79 6.89 -4.49
C LYS A 18 -2.92 5.88 -4.74
N GLY A 19 -2.88 5.19 -5.88
CA GLY A 19 -3.84 4.14 -6.22
C GLY A 19 -3.79 2.99 -5.22
N ARG A 20 -2.58 2.58 -4.82
CA ARG A 20 -2.36 1.50 -3.84
C ARG A 20 -2.66 1.93 -2.41
N TRP A 21 -2.16 3.09 -2.01
CA TRP A 21 -2.25 3.59 -0.64
C TRP A 21 -3.22 4.76 -0.59
N LYS A 22 -4.51 4.47 -0.42
CA LYS A 22 -5.59 5.49 -0.42
C LYS A 22 -5.39 6.62 0.60
N ILE A 23 -4.58 6.40 1.65
CA ILE A 23 -4.16 7.46 2.59
C ILE A 23 -3.36 8.60 1.92
N LEU A 24 -2.79 8.35 0.74
CA LEU A 24 -2.08 9.34 -0.07
C LEU A 24 -2.99 9.97 -1.14
N ALA A 25 -4.17 9.39 -1.40
CA ALA A 25 -5.10 9.88 -2.41
C ALA A 25 -5.82 11.14 -1.93
N SER A 26 -6.19 11.19 -0.65
CA SER A 26 -6.83 12.34 -0.01
C SER A 26 -5.88 13.00 0.99
N PRO A 27 -5.86 14.35 1.07
CA PRO A 27 -5.17 15.04 2.13
C PRO A 27 -5.76 14.69 3.49
N SER A 28 -4.90 14.71 4.49
CA SER A 28 -5.22 14.30 5.86
C SER A 28 -4.86 15.41 6.83
N PHE A 29 -5.54 15.45 7.99
CA PHE A 29 -5.26 16.42 9.06
C PHE A 29 -3.98 16.11 9.85
N PHE A 30 -3.18 15.15 9.40
CA PHE A 30 -1.92 14.83 10.03
C PHE A 30 -0.94 16.01 9.94
N SER A 31 -0.14 16.21 10.98
CA SER A 31 0.95 17.18 10.93
C SER A 31 1.92 16.85 9.80
N ILE A 32 2.61 17.86 9.26
CA ILE A 32 3.59 17.69 8.16
C ILE A 32 4.59 16.57 8.48
N GLN A 33 5.09 16.52 9.73
CA GLN A 33 6.02 15.49 10.16
C GLN A 33 5.45 14.08 10.07
N THR A 34 4.16 13.93 10.33
CA THR A 34 3.44 12.66 10.24
C THR A 34 3.16 12.28 8.79
N GLN A 35 2.75 13.24 7.95
CA GLN A 35 2.58 13.01 6.51
C GLN A 35 3.87 12.51 5.85
N ILE A 36 5.03 13.11 6.18
CA ILE A 36 6.34 12.65 5.70
C ILE A 36 6.61 11.20 6.10
N ARG A 37 6.29 10.83 7.35
CA ARG A 37 6.47 9.45 7.84
C ARG A 37 5.53 8.47 7.13
N ILE A 38 4.30 8.86 6.84
CA ILE A 38 3.34 8.06 6.07
C ILE A 38 3.87 7.81 4.66
N ILE A 39 4.31 8.86 3.95
CA ILE A 39 4.87 8.74 2.60
C ILE A 39 6.09 7.80 2.61
N MET A 40 7.01 7.99 3.56
CA MET A 40 8.19 7.13 3.73
C MET A 40 7.79 5.66 3.96
N ALA A 41 6.81 5.41 4.84
CA ALA A 41 6.33 4.06 5.11
C ALA A 41 5.72 3.41 3.86
N CYS A 42 4.89 4.14 3.11
CA CYS A 42 4.31 3.68 1.84
C CYS A 42 5.39 3.32 0.81
N CYS A 43 6.42 4.16 0.65
CA CYS A 43 7.55 3.89 -0.25
C CYS A 43 8.35 2.64 0.19
N LEU A 44 8.65 2.51 1.48
CA LEU A 44 9.38 1.36 2.01
C LEU A 44 8.59 0.06 1.81
N MET A 45 7.28 0.06 2.11
CA MET A 45 6.42 -1.10 1.91
C MET A 45 6.29 -1.45 0.43
N HIS A 46 6.14 -0.46 -0.45
CA HIS A 46 6.11 -0.69 -1.90
C HIS A 46 7.42 -1.33 -2.38
N ASN A 47 8.57 -0.80 -1.96
CA ASN A 47 9.88 -1.35 -2.32
C ASN A 47 10.08 -2.77 -1.78
N LEU A 48 9.59 -3.05 -0.57
CA LEU A 48 9.64 -4.38 0.02
C LEU A 48 8.83 -5.38 -0.83
N ILE A 49 7.61 -5.01 -1.20
CA ILE A 49 6.75 -5.85 -2.04
C ILE A 49 7.41 -6.13 -3.38
N ARG A 50 7.93 -5.09 -4.06
CA ARG A 50 8.67 -5.23 -5.32
C ARG A 50 9.92 -6.11 -5.22
N LYS A 51 10.56 -6.14 -4.04
CA LYS A 51 11.75 -6.96 -3.80
C LYS A 51 11.42 -8.45 -3.58
N PHE A 52 10.30 -8.75 -2.92
CA PHE A 52 9.98 -10.10 -2.48
C PHE A 52 8.85 -10.77 -3.26
N MET A 53 8.08 -10.01 -4.05
CA MET A 53 7.00 -10.51 -4.88
C MET A 53 7.37 -10.33 -6.35
N ASN A 54 7.48 -11.46 -7.08
CA ASN A 54 7.80 -11.45 -8.52
C ASN A 54 6.66 -10.88 -9.37
N PHE A 55 5.44 -10.92 -8.83
CA PHE A 55 4.24 -10.37 -9.44
C PHE A 55 3.38 -9.73 -8.36
N ASP A 56 2.95 -8.50 -8.60
CA ASP A 56 2.02 -7.78 -7.75
C ASP A 56 0.71 -7.55 -8.51
N PRO A 57 -0.33 -8.38 -8.25
CA PRO A 57 -1.62 -8.23 -8.89
C PRO A 57 -2.19 -6.82 -8.69
N GLN A 58 -1.97 -6.22 -7.52
CA GLN A 58 -2.51 -4.91 -7.18
C GLN A 58 -1.89 -3.81 -8.05
N GLU A 59 -0.58 -3.88 -8.30
CA GLU A 59 0.12 -2.93 -9.16
C GLU A 59 -0.39 -3.01 -10.61
N SER A 60 -0.65 -4.23 -11.12
CA SER A 60 -1.19 -4.40 -12.47
C SER A 60 -2.60 -3.84 -12.63
N LEU A 61 -3.47 -3.99 -11.62
CA LEU A 61 -4.82 -3.43 -11.62
C LEU A 61 -4.75 -1.90 -11.65
N ILE A 62 -3.93 -1.30 -10.78
CA ILE A 62 -3.79 0.16 -10.70
C ILE A 62 -3.19 0.74 -11.99
N ALA A 63 -2.20 0.05 -12.59
CA ALA A 63 -1.60 0.49 -13.84
C ALA A 63 -2.62 0.53 -14.99
N ASN A 64 -3.55 -0.43 -15.03
CA ASN A 64 -4.63 -0.44 -16.02
C ASN A 64 -5.65 0.69 -15.75
N GLU A 65 -6.02 0.92 -14.48
CA GLU A 65 -6.92 2.02 -14.09
C GLU A 65 -6.35 3.40 -14.45
N GLU A 66 -5.03 3.60 -14.31
CA GLU A 66 -4.35 4.84 -14.69
C GLU A 66 -4.29 5.06 -16.20
N GLU A 67 -4.21 4.00 -16.99
CA GLU A 67 -4.19 4.09 -18.46
C GLU A 67 -5.59 4.37 -19.04
N GLU A 68 -6.65 4.02 -18.31
CA GLU A 68 -8.04 4.35 -18.65
C GLU A 68 -8.47 5.77 -18.20
N SER A 69 -7.77 6.35 -17.22
CA SER A 69 -8.03 7.70 -16.70
C SER A 69 -7.32 8.79 -17.52
N ASP A 70 -7.70 8.96 -18.79
CA ASP A 70 -7.23 10.06 -19.65
C ASP A 70 -8.02 11.37 -19.35
N GLY A 71 -7.78 11.98 -18.19
CA GLY A 71 -8.24 13.35 -17.91
C GLY A 71 -9.05 13.56 -16.62
N GLY A 72 -8.55 13.10 -15.48
CA GLY A 72 -9.11 13.50 -14.18
C GLY A 72 -8.96 15.01 -13.97
N SER A 73 -10.09 15.73 -13.98
CA SER A 73 -10.17 17.15 -13.62
C SER A 73 -9.75 17.34 -12.16
N ASP A 74 -8.80 18.23 -11.88
CA ASP A 74 -8.36 18.62 -10.52
C ASP A 74 -9.46 19.37 -9.72
N ASP A 75 -10.66 19.55 -10.29
CA ASP A 75 -11.81 20.27 -9.71
C ASP A 75 -12.76 19.39 -8.85
N GLU A 76 -12.33 18.21 -8.39
CA GLU A 76 -13.10 17.48 -7.37
C GLU A 76 -12.86 18.08 -5.97
N GLU A 77 -13.95 18.40 -5.27
CA GLU A 77 -13.90 18.84 -3.87
C GLU A 77 -13.12 17.80 -3.05
N VAL A 78 -11.94 18.20 -2.58
CA VAL A 78 -11.00 17.27 -1.97
C VAL A 78 -11.52 16.86 -0.59
N GLU A 79 -12.19 15.71 -0.51
CA GLU A 79 -12.70 15.16 0.74
C GLU A 79 -11.52 14.72 1.61
N TYR A 80 -11.31 15.41 2.73
CA TYR A 80 -10.23 15.11 3.66
C TYR A 80 -10.56 13.85 4.47
N ILE A 81 -9.56 13.02 4.73
CA ILE A 81 -9.70 11.90 5.67
C ILE A 81 -9.85 12.48 7.09
N MET A 82 -11.08 12.58 7.57
CA MET A 82 -11.40 13.16 8.89
C MET A 82 -11.10 12.19 10.04
N GLN A 83 -11.37 10.89 9.87
CA GLN A 83 -11.26 9.87 10.92
C GLN A 83 -10.85 8.50 10.35
N ILE A 84 -9.99 7.78 11.09
CA ILE A 84 -9.66 6.38 10.83
C ILE A 84 -10.25 5.55 11.97
N ASN A 85 -11.37 4.87 11.72
CA ASN A 85 -11.99 4.01 12.71
C ASN A 85 -11.31 2.64 12.73
N PRO A 86 -10.95 2.10 13.91
CA PRO A 86 -10.44 0.74 14.00
C PRO A 86 -11.55 -0.23 13.60
N SER A 87 -11.32 -0.98 12.52
CA SER A 87 -12.19 -2.08 12.11
C SER A 87 -11.80 -3.36 12.86
N ASN A 88 -12.81 -4.10 13.31
CA ASN A 88 -12.62 -5.44 13.89
C ASN A 88 -12.20 -6.45 12.81
N GLU A 89 -12.53 -6.22 11.54
CA GLU A 89 -12.16 -7.09 10.42
C GLU A 89 -10.63 -7.14 10.26
N TRP A 90 -9.96 -6.00 10.24
CA TRP A 90 -8.50 -5.96 10.08
C TRP A 90 -7.76 -6.53 11.30
N SER A 91 -8.30 -6.29 12.50
CA SER A 91 -7.77 -6.88 13.72
C SER A 91 -7.91 -8.41 13.71
N SER A 92 -9.06 -8.91 13.28
CA SER A 92 -9.33 -10.35 13.16
C SER A 92 -8.45 -11.02 12.11
N PHE A 93 -8.26 -10.37 10.95
CA PHE A 93 -7.38 -10.86 9.89
C PHE A 93 -5.93 -11.03 10.38
N ARG A 94 -5.37 -10.01 11.04
CA ARG A 94 -4.00 -10.09 11.59
C ARG A 94 -3.86 -11.18 12.68
N ASN A 95 -4.85 -11.30 13.56
CA ASN A 95 -4.87 -12.32 14.60
C ASN A 95 -4.92 -13.74 14.01
N ASN A 96 -5.74 -13.94 12.97
CA ASN A 96 -5.82 -15.22 12.26
C ASN A 96 -4.48 -15.57 11.59
N MET A 97 -3.86 -14.61 10.90
CA MET A 97 -2.54 -14.81 10.28
C MET A 97 -1.48 -15.17 11.33
N THR A 98 -1.46 -14.47 12.46
CA THR A 98 -0.52 -14.75 13.56
C THR A 98 -0.73 -16.16 14.13
N THR A 99 -2.00 -16.55 14.32
CA THR A 99 -2.37 -17.88 14.78
C THR A 99 -1.90 -18.97 13.81
N ASN A 100 -2.10 -18.77 12.49
CA ASN A 100 -1.64 -19.70 11.47
C ASN A 100 -0.12 -19.83 11.43
N MET A 101 0.60 -18.71 11.53
CA MET A 101 2.07 -18.71 11.59
C MET A 101 2.57 -19.46 12.83
N TYR A 102 1.97 -19.22 13.99
CA TYR A 102 2.31 -19.91 15.24
C TYR A 102 2.03 -21.41 15.15
N ASN A 103 0.87 -21.81 14.65
CA ASN A 103 0.50 -23.22 14.49
C ASN A 103 1.47 -23.93 13.53
N THR A 104 1.81 -23.30 12.41
CA THR A 104 2.78 -23.83 11.44
C THR A 104 4.16 -24.02 12.08
N TRP A 105 4.61 -23.05 12.88
CA TRP A 105 5.85 -23.17 13.63
C TRP A 105 5.77 -24.29 14.67
N SER A 106 4.70 -24.35 15.47
CA SER A 106 4.52 -25.32 16.55
C SER A 106 4.55 -26.76 16.03
N THR A 107 3.83 -27.06 14.95
CA THR A 107 3.80 -28.40 14.35
C THR A 107 5.18 -28.87 13.86
N ARG A 108 6.01 -27.95 13.34
CA ARG A 108 7.38 -28.27 12.91
C ARG A 108 8.32 -28.60 14.08
N HIS A 109 8.01 -28.11 15.28
CA HIS A 109 8.86 -28.27 16.47
C HIS A 109 8.33 -29.35 17.42
N SER A 110 7.03 -29.66 17.39
CA SER A 110 6.44 -30.77 18.14
C SER A 110 6.63 -32.14 17.47
N GLY A 111 6.93 -32.18 16.16
CA GLY A 111 7.26 -33.42 15.44
C GLY A 111 8.69 -33.95 15.62
N ASN A 112 9.58 -33.21 16.29
CA ASN A 112 10.99 -33.60 16.52
C ASN A 112 11.26 -34.13 17.95
N VAL A 113 10.22 -34.54 18.68
CA VAL A 113 10.33 -35.05 20.07
C VAL A 113 9.97 -36.55 20.17
N SER A 114 9.79 -37.24 19.05
CA SER A 114 9.63 -38.69 19.03
C SER A 114 10.64 -39.31 18.04
N ASP A 115 11.48 -40.19 18.60
CA ASP A 115 12.61 -40.96 18.04
C ASP A 115 13.99 -40.28 17.95
#